data_AF-A0A3C1FIF6-F1
#
_entry.id   AF-A0A3C1FIF6-F1
#
_cell.length_a   1.000
_cell.length_b   1.000
_cell.length_c   1.000
_cell.angle_alpha   90.00
_cell.angle_beta   90.00
_cell.angle_gamma   90.00
#
_symmetry.space_group_name_H-M   'P 1'
#
loop_
_entity.id
_entity.type
_entity.pdbx_description
1 polymer ?
#
loop_
_entity_poly.entity_id
_entity_poly.type
_entity_poly.pdbx_seq_one_letter_code
_entity_poly.pdbx_strand_id
1 'polypeptide(L)' 'MAHGETGYLVESRDPLEWTAVLQTLLADPVTLSRLGTVARVYARHFDWAWTARRLAACYADLTEPRP' A
#
# COMPACT_ATOMS: atom_id res chain seq x y z
N MET A 1 -1.97 -4.68 -2.49
CA MET A 1 -1.97 -3.72 -3.60
C MET A 1 -2.45 -4.47 -4.84
N ALA A 2 -3.41 -3.89 -5.56
CA ALA A 2 -3.91 -4.44 -6.82
C ALA A 2 -3.50 -3.51 -7.97
N HIS A 3 -2.84 -4.07 -8.98
CA HIS A 3 -2.44 -3.36 -10.20
C HIS A 3 -3.69 -2.84 -10.93
N GLY A 4 -3.71 -1.57 -11.31
CA GLY A 4 -4.84 -0.93 -12.00
C GLY A 4 -6.02 -0.52 -11.10
N GLU A 5 -5.98 -0.86 -9.80
CA GLU A 5 -7.05 -0.52 -8.84
C GLU A 5 -6.58 0.45 -7.75
N THR A 6 -5.41 0.19 -7.17
CA THR A 6 -4.81 1.05 -6.13
C THR A 6 -3.57 1.81 -6.63
N GLY A 7 -3.12 1.50 -7.85
CA GLY A 7 -1.92 2.06 -8.47
C GLY A 7 -1.40 1.13 -9.57
N TYR A 8 -0.27 1.49 -10.18
CA TYR A 8 0.44 0.65 -11.15
C TYR A 8 1.68 0.03 -10.50
N LEU A 9 1.96 -1.21 -10.88
CA LEU A 9 3.20 -1.91 -10.57
C LEU A 9 4.04 -1.95 -11.85
N VAL A 10 5.27 -1.44 -11.77
CA VAL A 10 6.26 -1.49 -12.84
C VAL A 10 7.35 -2.46 -12.40
N GLU A 11 7.50 -3.57 -13.12
CA GLU A 11 8.45 -4.63 -12.76
C GLU A 11 9.90 -4.24 -13.04
N SER A 12 10.09 -3.36 -14.03
CA SER A 12 11.39 -2.88 -14.49
C SER A 12 11.90 -1.69 -13.68
N ARG A 13 13.23 -1.53 -13.70
CA ARG A 13 13.90 -0.30 -13.26
C ARG A 13 14.24 0.64 -14.42
N ASP A 14 13.81 0.31 -15.64
CA ASP A 14 14.02 1.16 -16.81
C ASP A 14 13.22 2.48 -16.69
N PRO A 15 13.88 3.65 -16.66
CA PRO A 15 13.21 4.94 -16.60
C PRO A 15 12.18 5.19 -17.70
N LEU A 16 12.34 4.59 -18.89
CA LEU A 16 11.40 4.75 -19.99
C LEU A 16 10.05 4.09 -19.69
N GLU A 17 10.06 2.89 -19.12
CA GLU A 17 8.84 2.19 -18.70
C GLU A 17 8.10 2.98 -17.60
N TRP A 18 8.84 3.54 -16.65
CA TRP A 18 8.27 4.42 -15.63
C TRP A 18 7.61 5.66 -16.25
N THR A 19 8.29 6.29 -17.21
CA THR A 19 7.78 7.49 -17.88
C THR A 19 6.48 7.20 -18.63
N ALA A 20 6.38 6.06 -19.32
CA ALA A 20 5.17 5.66 -20.03
C ALA A 20 3.96 5.50 -19.09
N VAL A 21 4.16 4.90 -17.92
CA VAL A 21 3.10 4.76 -16.91
C VAL A 21 2.68 6.12 -16.34
N LEU A 22 3.64 6.98 -16.03
CA LEU A 22 3.36 8.34 -15.55
C LEU A 22 2.59 9.16 -16.59
N GLN A 23 2.98 9.09 -17.87
CA GLN A 23 2.27 9.77 -18.96
C GLN A 23 0.83 9.27 -19.10
N THR A 24 0.61 7.95 -19.01
CA THR A 24 -0.74 7.36 -19.05
C THR A 24 -1.62 7.90 -17.92
N LEU A 25 -1.08 7.95 -16.70
CA LEU A 25 -1.78 8.48 -15.53
C LEU A 25 -2.10 9.98 -15.63
N LEU A 26 -1.17 10.77 -16.18
CA LEU A 26 -1.35 12.21 -16.33
C LEU A 26 -2.30 12.56 -17.49
N ALA A 27 -2.40 11.70 -18.50
CA ALA A 27 -3.32 11.88 -19.62
C ALA A 27 -4.79 11.57 -19.26
N ASP A 28 -5.04 10.76 -18.23
CA ASP A 28 -6.39 10.41 -17.75
C ASP A 28 -6.61 10.80 -16.27
N PRO A 29 -7.03 12.06 -16.00
CA PRO A 29 -7.26 12.54 -14.64
C PRO A 29 -8.44 11.84 -13.94
N VAL A 30 -9.39 11.25 -14.69
CA VAL A 30 -10.52 10.51 -14.11
C VAL A 30 -10.02 9.21 -13.50
N THR A 31 -9.23 8.45 -14.27
CA THR A 31 -8.59 7.24 -13.76
C THR A 31 -7.67 7.54 -12.58
N LEU A 32 -6.86 8.60 -12.67
CA LEU A 32 -5.97 9.01 -11.58
C LEU A 32 -6.74 9.29 -10.27
N SER A 33 -7.84 10.04 -10.35
CA SER A 33 -8.69 10.35 -9.18
C SER A 33 -9.34 9.10 -8.57
N ARG A 34 -9.82 8.18 -9.43
CA ARG A 34 -10.39 6.90 -9.00
C ARG A 34 -9.36 6.06 -8.23
N LEU A 35 -8.15 5.91 -8.77
CA LEU A 35 -7.05 5.19 -8.13
C LEU A 35 -6.73 5.77 -6.76
N GLY A 36 -6.61 7.10 -6.65
CA GLY A 36 -6.34 7.78 -5.37
C GLY A 36 -7.44 7.55 -4.33
N THR A 37 -8.70 7.50 -4.75
CA THR A 37 -9.84 7.23 -3.85
C THR A 37 -9.81 5.80 -3.31
N VAL A 38 -9.62 4.82 -4.19
CA VAL A 38 -9.53 3.40 -3.79
C VAL A 38 -8.30 3.15 -2.91
N ALA A 39 -7.14 3.70 -3.28
CA ALA A 39 -5.92 3.62 -2.50
C ALA A 39 -6.10 4.17 -1.08
N ARG A 40 -6.80 5.30 -0.92
CA ARG A 40 -7.09 5.88 0.41
C ARG A 40 -7.96 4.97 1.27
N VAL A 41 -9.00 4.37 0.70
CA VAL A 41 -9.86 3.41 1.43
C VAL A 41 -9.05 2.19 1.85
N TYR A 42 -8.22 1.65 0.96
CA TYR A 42 -7.35 0.52 1.26
C TYR A 42 -6.34 0.87 2.38
N ALA A 43 -5.66 2.02 2.28
CA ALA A 43 -4.65 2.46 3.24
C ALA A 43 -5.18 2.60 4.68
N ARG A 44 -6.46 2.93 4.86
CA ARG A 44 -7.09 3.05 6.20
C ARG A 44 -7.15 1.75 6.98
N HIS A 45 -6.96 0.59 6.34
CA HIS A 45 -6.87 -0.70 7.03
C HIS A 45 -5.52 -0.90 7.72
N PHE A 46 -4.50 -0.12 7.36
CA PHE A 46 -3.17 -0.17 7.96
C PHE A 46 -3.08 0.86 9.09
N ASP A 47 -3.70 0.52 10.21
CA ASP A 47 -3.68 1.35 11.43
C ASP A 47 -2.44 1.07 12.29
N TRP A 48 -1.77 2.15 12.70
CA TRP A 48 -0.59 2.05 13.57
C TRP A 48 -0.94 1.51 14.95
N ALA A 49 -2.10 1.87 15.50
CA ALA A 49 -2.50 1.36 16.82
C ALA A 49 -2.77 -0.16 16.76
N TRP A 50 -3.35 -0.66 15.67
CA TRP A 50 -3.51 -2.09 15.43
C TRP A 50 -2.17 -2.82 15.34
N THR A 51 -1.21 -2.26 14.58
CA THR A 51 0.15 -2.81 14.50
C THR A 51 0.84 -2.85 15.86
N ALA A 52 0.74 -1.76 16.64
CA ALA A 52 1.34 -1.67 17.97
C ALA A 52 0.76 -2.70 18.95
N ARG A 53 -0.58 -2.88 18.96
CA ARG A 53 -1.24 -3.89 19.79
C ARG A 53 -0.76 -5.31 19.46
N ARG A 54 -0.64 -5.63 18.16
CA ARG A 54 -0.14 -6.94 17.72
C ARG A 54 1.31 -7.16 18.13
N LEU A 55 2.16 -6.15 17.97
CA LEU A 55 3.55 -6.22 18.39
C LEU A 55 3.67 -6.45 19.90
N ALA A 56 2.90 -5.70 20.70
CA ALA A 56 2.87 -5.86 22.15
C ALA A 56 2.42 -7.26 22.58
N ALA A 57 1.40 -7.82 21.93
CA ALA A 57 0.95 -9.19 22.19
C ALA A 57 2.07 -10.22 21.93
N CYS A 58 2.79 -10.11 20.81
CA CYS A 58 3.93 -10.99 20.54
C CYS A 58 5.04 -10.89 21.60
N TYR A 59 5.28 -9.70 22.15
CA TYR A 59 6.27 -9.54 23.23
C TYR A 59 5.78 -10.09 24.56
N ALA A 60 4.48 -9.96 24.86
CA ALA A 60 3.88 -10.57 26.04
C ALA A 60 4.05 -12.10 26.00
N ASP A 61 3.73 -12.74 24.86
CA ASP A 61 3.89 -14.18 24.67
C ASP A 61 5.33 -14.67 24.89
N LEU A 62 6.33 -13.85 24.56
CA LEU A 62 7.74 -14.19 24.73
C LEU A 62 8.28 -13.92 26.13
N THR A 63 7.61 -13.06 26.90
CA THR A 63 8.05 -12.63 28.24
C THR A 63 7.26 -13.28 29.36
N GLU A 64 6.14 -13.94 29.07
CA GLU A 64 5.43 -14.75 30.04
C GLU A 64 6.31 -15.92 30.52
N PRO A 65 6.53 -16.05 31.84
CA PRO A 65 7.28 -17.16 32.38
C PRO A 65 6.51 -18.46 32.11
N ARG A 66 7.12 -19.36 31.34
CA ARG A 66 6.58 -20.70 31.10
C ARG A 66 6.55 -21.48 32.43
N PRO A 67 5.44 -22.17 32.77
CA PRO A 67 5.34 -22.99 33.98
C PRO A 67 6.37 -24.12 34.02
#